data_AF-A0A8X7BQX8-F1
#
_entry.id   AF-A0A8X7BQX8-F1
#
_cell.length_a   1.000
_cell.length_b   1.000
_cell.length_c   1.000
_cell.angle_alpha   90.00
_cell.angle_beta   90.00
_cell.angle_gamma   90.00
#
_symmetry.space_group_name_H-M   'P 1'
#
loop_
_entity.id
_entity.type
_entity.pdbx_description
1 polymer ?
#
loop_
_entity_poly.entity_id
_entity_poly.type
_entity_poly.pdbx_seq_one_letter_code
_entity_poly.pdbx_strand_id
1 'polypeptide(L)'
;MPKCKCSFNVSLQEKYPFIKQINTSSDVRCEKCRTEFSVSYNGGGDIEQHLKSDKHKNADRVATSYSSSLNFFKKLDAPTLKDLDILTAEGIWAYHTTQENHSFRPNDCASKFI
;
A
#
# COMPACT_ATOMS: atom_id res chain seq x y z
N MET A 1 30.91 -7.69 29.49
CA MET A 1 29.72 -7.25 30.28
C MET A 1 28.48 -7.85 29.63
N PRO A 2 27.62 -8.59 30.36
CA PRO A 2 26.37 -9.07 29.80
C PRO A 2 25.48 -7.86 29.49
N LYS A 3 25.05 -7.70 28.23
CA LYS A 3 24.08 -6.64 27.88
C LYS A 3 22.73 -7.03 28.47
N CYS A 4 22.17 -6.19 29.34
CA CYS A 4 20.82 -6.40 29.87
C CYS A 4 19.82 -6.41 28.70
N LYS A 5 19.04 -7.49 28.58
CA LYS A 5 17.97 -7.57 27.57
C LYS A 5 16.81 -6.72 28.04
N CYS A 6 16.37 -5.77 27.22
CA CYS A 6 15.16 -4.99 27.48
C CYS A 6 13.90 -5.82 27.18
N SER A 7 12.90 -5.71 28.04
CA SER A 7 11.55 -6.26 27.83
C SER A 7 10.57 -5.16 27.40
N PHE A 8 9.53 -5.55 26.69
CA PHE A 8 8.40 -4.69 26.37
C PHE A 8 7.61 -4.40 27.65
N ASN A 9 7.59 -3.13 28.06
CA ASN A 9 6.96 -2.67 29.29
C ASN A 9 5.66 -1.92 28.98
N VAL A 10 4.76 -1.83 29.98
CA VAL A 10 3.49 -1.10 29.86
C VAL A 10 3.69 0.35 29.41
N SER A 11 4.73 1.03 29.90
CA SER A 11 5.06 2.40 29.48
C SER A 11 5.41 2.53 27.99
N LEU A 12 6.00 1.49 27.38
CA LEU A 12 6.26 1.47 25.94
C LEU A 12 4.98 1.23 25.14
N GLN A 13 4.07 0.42 25.67
CA GLN A 13 2.77 0.17 25.07
C GLN A 13 1.87 1.43 25.08
N GLU A 14 1.88 2.20 26.17
CA GLU A 14 1.18 3.49 26.25
C GLU A 14 1.74 4.51 25.25
N LYS A 15 3.07 4.57 25.10
CA LYS A 15 3.71 5.48 24.14
C LYS A 15 3.48 5.06 22.68
N TYR A 16 3.40 3.76 22.41
CA TYR A 16 3.27 3.21 21.07
C TYR A 16 2.13 2.18 20.98
N PRO A 17 0.86 2.62 20.92
CA PRO A 17 -0.31 1.74 20.96
C PRO A 17 -0.45 0.82 19.73
N PHE A 18 0.22 1.14 18.63
CA PHE A 18 0.24 0.34 17.39
C PHE A 18 1.27 -0.80 17.43
N ILE A 19 1.99 -0.98 18.54
CA ILE A 19 2.97 -2.03 18.73
C ILE A 19 2.39 -3.06 19.69
N LYS A 20 2.28 -4.30 19.23
CA LYS A 20 1.75 -5.43 20.01
C LYS A 20 2.86 -6.42 20.31
N GLN A 21 2.90 -6.91 21.54
CA GLN A 21 3.79 -8.01 21.91
C GLN A 21 3.32 -9.31 21.24
N ILE A 22 4.28 -10.16 20.84
CA ILE A 22 3.98 -11.46 20.21
C ILE A 22 4.37 -12.61 21.15
N ASN A 23 5.52 -13.25 20.90
CA ASN A 23 5.88 -14.55 21.45
C ASN A 23 6.76 -14.42 22.70
N THR A 24 7.78 -13.57 22.64
CA THR A 24 8.68 -13.35 23.78
C THR A 24 8.39 -12.00 24.44
N SER A 25 8.90 -11.80 25.65
CA SER A 25 8.84 -10.51 26.34
C SER A 25 9.53 -9.37 25.59
N SER A 26 10.33 -9.66 24.57
CA SER A 26 11.08 -8.66 23.80
C SER A 26 10.67 -8.58 22.33
N ASP A 27 9.91 -9.54 21.79
CA ASP A 27 9.51 -9.53 20.39
C ASP A 27 8.15 -8.87 20.20
N VAL A 28 8.12 -7.90 19.29
CA VAL A 28 6.96 -7.05 19.05
C VAL A 28 6.63 -6.99 17.56
N ARG A 29 5.35 -6.73 17.29
CA ARG A 29 4.80 -6.49 15.96
C ARG A 29 4.35 -5.07 15.83
N CYS A 30 4.74 -4.40 14.75
CA CYS A 30 4.09 -3.18 14.32
C CYS A 30 2.80 -3.51 13.56
N GLU A 31 1.65 -3.02 13.99
CA GLU A 31 0.36 -3.25 13.32
C GLU A 31 0.27 -2.51 11.98
N LYS A 32 0.88 -1.32 11.88
CA LYS A 32 0.92 -0.53 10.64
C LYS A 32 1.70 -1.21 9.52
N CYS A 33 2.86 -1.77 9.85
CA CYS A 33 3.77 -2.35 8.85
C CYS A 33 3.69 -3.87 8.80
N ARG A 34 2.93 -4.48 9.72
CA ARG A 34 2.84 -5.93 9.96
C ARG A 34 4.20 -6.62 10.12
N THR A 35 5.24 -5.86 10.47
CA THR A 35 6.62 -6.32 10.58
C THR A 35 6.92 -6.66 12.03
N GLU A 36 7.63 -7.76 12.23
CA GLU A 36 8.06 -8.26 13.54
C GLU A 36 9.51 -7.83 13.78
N PHE A 37 9.81 -7.35 14.98
CA PHE A 37 11.16 -6.95 15.39
C PHE A 37 11.36 -7.14 16.90
N SER A 38 12.62 -7.18 17.31
CA SER A 38 12.98 -7.35 18.72
C SER A 38 13.37 -6.01 19.34
N VAL A 39 12.90 -5.80 20.57
CA VAL A 39 13.13 -4.61 21.42
C VAL A 39 14.21 -4.90 22.49
N SER A 40 14.85 -6.07 22.38
CA SER A 40 15.77 -6.61 23.38
C SER A 40 17.06 -5.80 23.55
N TYR A 41 17.44 -4.96 22.59
CA TYR A 41 18.73 -4.26 22.60
C TYR A 41 18.65 -2.87 23.20
N ASN A 42 17.76 -2.01 22.70
CA ASN A 42 17.65 -0.61 23.12
C ASN A 42 16.23 -0.21 23.56
N GLY A 43 15.29 -1.16 23.68
CA GLY A 43 13.96 -0.82 24.14
C GLY A 43 13.27 0.15 23.17
N GLY A 44 12.91 1.32 23.69
CA GLY A 44 12.35 2.41 22.89
C GLY A 44 13.22 2.87 21.72
N GLY A 45 14.56 2.73 21.80
CA GLY A 45 15.45 3.08 20.69
C GLY A 45 15.23 2.23 19.44
N ASP A 46 14.97 0.93 19.62
CA ASP A 46 14.69 0.01 18.50
C ASP A 46 13.36 0.36 17.82
N ILE A 47 12.39 0.83 18.61
CA ILE A 47 11.10 1.34 18.10
C ILE A 47 11.30 2.62 17.28
N GLU A 48 12.07 3.57 17.78
CA GLU A 48 12.38 4.81 17.04
C GLU A 48 13.16 4.55 15.76
N GLN A 49 14.07 3.57 15.77
CA GLN A 49 14.77 3.13 14.58
C GLN A 49 13.81 2.46 13.58
N HIS A 50 12.89 1.62 14.06
CA HIS A 50 11.86 1.02 13.22
C HIS A 50 10.98 2.09 12.53
N LEU A 51 10.56 3.12 13.26
CA LEU A 51 9.77 4.23 12.72
C LEU A 51 10.52 5.01 11.62
N LYS A 52 11.84 5.12 11.72
CA LYS A 52 12.69 5.77 10.71
C LYS A 52 12.96 4.90 9.47
N SER A 53 12.75 3.58 9.58
CA SER A 53 13.00 2.61 8.52
C SER A 53 12.10 2.86 7.30
N ASP A 54 12.64 2.63 6.11
CA ASP A 54 11.90 2.77 4.86
C ASP A 54 10.69 1.84 4.76
N LYS A 55 10.74 0.68 5.43
CA LYS A 55 9.59 -0.23 5.52
C LYS A 55 8.40 0.44 6.19
N HIS A 56 8.63 1.19 7.27
CA HIS A 56 7.58 1.91 7.99
C HIS A 56 7.02 3.06 7.18
N LYS A 57 7.91 3.89 6.63
CA LYS A 57 7.54 5.01 5.77
C LYS A 57 6.75 4.58 4.54
N ASN A 58 7.13 3.47 3.90
CA ASN A 58 6.41 2.96 2.75
C ASN A 58 5.03 2.43 3.12
N ALA A 59 4.91 1.71 4.25
CA ALA A 59 3.61 1.25 4.75
C ALA A 59 2.68 2.42 5.07
N ASP A 60 3.16 3.47 5.73
CA ASP A 60 2.38 4.68 5.99
C ASP A 60 1.96 5.37 4.68
N ARG A 61 2.86 5.49 3.69
CA ARG A 61 2.54 6.06 2.38
C ARG A 61 1.45 5.28 1.65
N VAL A 62 1.51 3.94 1.68
CA VAL A 62 0.49 3.09 1.07
C VAL A 62 -0.84 3.25 1.78
N ALA A 63 -0.85 3.30 3.12
CA ALA A 63 -2.07 3.53 3.89
C ALA A 63 -2.75 4.86 3.54
N THR A 64 -1.97 5.94 3.37
CA THR A 64 -2.51 7.25 2.94
C THR A 64 -2.93 7.27 1.46
N SER A 65 -2.21 6.57 0.59
CA SER A 65 -2.51 6.55 -0.85
C SER A 65 -3.71 5.67 -1.20
N TYR A 66 -3.99 4.65 -0.38
CA TYR A 66 -5.13 3.76 -0.60
C TYR A 66 -6.46 4.50 -0.55
N SER A 67 -6.66 5.40 0.42
CA SER A 67 -7.89 6.20 0.52
C SER A 67 -8.08 7.17 -0.64
N SER A 68 -7.01 7.72 -1.21
CA SER A 68 -7.13 8.61 -2.38
C SER A 68 -7.35 7.83 -3.66
N SER A 69 -6.63 6.71 -3.86
CA SER A 69 -6.74 5.85 -5.05
C SER A 69 -8.15 5.27 -5.29
N LEU A 70 -8.85 4.87 -4.22
CA LEU A 70 -10.23 4.37 -4.34
C LEU A 70 -11.24 5.43 -4.77
N ASN A 71 -10.97 6.72 -4.55
CA ASN A 71 -11.82 7.80 -5.04
C ASN A 71 -11.60 8.14 -6.52
N PHE A 72 -10.48 7.70 -7.11
CA PHE A 72 -10.24 7.86 -8.55
C PHE A 72 -11.09 6.89 -9.39
N PHE A 73 -11.31 5.68 -8.87
CA PHE A 73 -12.19 4.73 -9.53
C PHE A 73 -13.63 4.99 -9.07
N LYS A 74 -14.49 5.44 -10.00
CA LYS A 74 -15.93 5.49 -9.74
C LYS A 74 -16.40 4.10 -9.31
N LYS A 75 -16.95 3.97 -8.10
CA LYS A 75 -17.75 2.80 -7.73
C LYS A 75 -19.01 2.81 -8.59
N LEU A 76 -19.06 1.90 -9.55
CA LEU A 76 -20.24 1.62 -10.35
C LEU A 76 -21.12 0.64 -9.56
N ASP A 77 -21.84 1.11 -8.54
CA ASP A 77 -22.81 0.27 -7.83
C ASP A 77 -24.03 -0.05 -8.73
N ALA A 78 -24.27 0.74 -9.79
CA ALA A 78 -25.10 0.41 -10.94
C ALA A 78 -24.68 1.25 -12.17
N PRO A 79 -24.39 0.65 -13.33
CA PRO A 79 -24.05 1.40 -14.54
C PRO A 79 -25.27 2.17 -15.06
N THR A 80 -25.10 3.47 -15.29
CA THR A 80 -26.12 4.28 -15.99
C THR A 80 -26.13 3.87 -17.47
N LEU A 81 -27.25 4.07 -18.18
CA LEU A 81 -27.32 3.83 -19.65
C LEU A 81 -26.17 4.50 -20.42
N LYS A 82 -25.75 5.71 -20.01
CA LYS A 82 -24.61 6.42 -20.62
C LYS A 82 -23.26 5.74 -20.35
N ASP A 83 -23.10 5.12 -19.18
CA ASP A 83 -21.87 4.39 -18.84
C ASP A 83 -21.77 3.10 -19.68
N LEU A 84 -22.91 2.49 -20.02
CA LEU A 84 -22.97 1.32 -20.89
C LEU A 84 -22.59 1.65 -22.34
N ASP A 85 -23.03 2.79 -22.87
CA ASP A 85 -22.65 3.25 -24.21
C ASP A 85 -21.13 3.51 -24.31
N ILE A 86 -20.55 4.15 -23.27
CA ILE A 86 -19.10 4.39 -23.19
C ILE A 86 -18.34 3.06 -23.12
N LEU A 87 -18.77 2.13 -22.26
CA LEU A 87 -18.16 0.81 -22.13
C LEU A 87 -18.21 0.03 -23.45
N THR A 88 -19.32 0.14 -24.18
CA THR A 88 -19.50 -0.51 -25.48
C THR A 88 -18.56 0.10 -26.52
N ALA A 89 -18.42 1.43 -26.57
CA ALA A 89 -17.50 2.11 -27.47
C ALA A 89 -16.03 1.75 -27.17
N GLU A 90 -15.64 1.73 -25.89
CA GLU A 90 -14.30 1.34 -25.46
C GLU A 90 -14.01 -0.14 -25.75
N GLY A 91 -14.99 -1.03 -25.52
CA GLY A 91 -14.89 -2.46 -25.82
C GLY A 91 -14.75 -2.73 -27.31
N ILE A 92 -15.54 -2.06 -28.14
CA ILE A 92 -15.44 -2.13 -29.61
C ILE A 92 -14.07 -1.61 -30.06
N TRP A 93 -13.60 -0.49 -29.51
CA TRP A 93 -12.28 0.06 -29.83
C TRP A 93 -11.14 -0.89 -29.46
N ALA A 94 -11.17 -1.51 -28.28
CA ALA A 94 -10.17 -2.49 -27.85
C ALA A 94 -10.18 -3.75 -28.74
N TYR A 95 -11.37 -4.23 -29.12
CA TYR A 95 -11.51 -5.38 -30.01
C TYR A 95 -10.96 -5.09 -31.41
N HIS A 96 -11.34 -3.98 -32.03
CA HIS A 96 -10.79 -3.59 -33.34
C HIS A 96 -9.29 -3.29 -33.26
N THR A 97 -8.83 -2.67 -32.17
CA THR A 97 -7.40 -2.40 -31.97
C THR A 97 -6.58 -3.68 -31.84
N THR A 98 -7.13 -4.79 -31.33
CA THR A 98 -6.39 -6.05 -31.21
C THR A 98 -6.50 -6.93 -32.45
N GLN A 99 -7.65 -6.90 -33.15
CA GLN A 99 -7.88 -7.68 -34.36
C GLN A 99 -7.24 -7.06 -35.61
N GLU A 100 -7.37 -5.75 -35.81
CA GLU A 100 -6.86 -5.07 -37.01
C GLU A 100 -5.35 -4.76 -36.90
N ASN A 101 -4.80 -4.76 -35.68
CA ASN A 101 -3.40 -4.43 -35.44
C ASN A 101 -2.63 -5.66 -34.98
N HIS A 102 -2.32 -6.55 -35.94
CA HIS A 102 -1.37 -7.66 -35.72
C HIS A 102 0.06 -7.19 -35.38
N SER A 103 0.32 -5.88 -35.32
CA SER A 103 1.56 -5.25 -34.91
C SER A 103 1.26 -4.02 -34.04
N PHE A 104 2.04 -3.77 -33.00
CA PHE A 104 1.86 -2.68 -32.01
C PHE A 104 2.01 -1.23 -32.57
N ARG A 105 2.12 -1.03 -33.89
CA ARG A 105 2.48 0.26 -34.52
C ARG A 105 1.44 1.06 -35.35
N PRO A 106 0.16 0.68 -35.52
CA PRO A 106 -0.71 1.40 -36.45
C PRO A 106 -1.38 2.65 -35.86
N ASN A 107 -1.28 2.87 -34.54
CA ASN A 107 -1.90 4.06 -33.94
C ASN A 107 -1.09 5.36 -34.14
N ASP A 108 0.08 5.30 -34.78
CA ASP A 108 0.88 6.48 -35.13
C ASP A 108 0.25 7.35 -36.24
N CYS A 109 -0.80 6.85 -36.90
CA CYS A 109 -1.49 7.60 -37.95
C CYS A 109 -2.74 8.36 -37.46
N ALA A 110 -3.28 8.00 -36.29
CA ALA A 110 -4.46 8.65 -35.71
C ALA A 110 -4.11 9.89 -34.84
N SER A 111 -2.84 10.06 -34.47
CA SER A 111 -2.35 11.19 -33.66
C SER A 111 -2.11 12.47 -34.46
N LYS A 112 -2.39 12.49 -35.77
CA LYS A 112 -2.46 13.71 -36.56
C LYS A 112 -3.91 14.12 -36.78
N PHE A 113 -4.57 14.65 -35.75
CA PHE A 113 -5.51 15.75 -35.90
C PHE A 113 -5.97 16.26 -34.51
N ILE A 114 -5.84 17.60 -34.37
CA ILE A 114 -6.20 18.50 -33.25
C ILE A 114 -5.10 18.69 -32.19
#